data_AF-A0A7R9VUS2-F1
#
_entry.id   AF-A0A7R9VUS2-F1
#
_cell.length_a   1.000
_cell.length_b   1.000
_cell.length_c   1.000
_cell.angle_alpha   90.00
_cell.angle_beta   90.00
_cell.angle_gamma   90.00
#
_symmetry.space_group_name_H-M   'P 1'
#
loop_
_entity.id
_entity.type
_entity.pdbx_description
1 polymer ?
#
loop_
_entity_poly.entity_id
_entity_poly.type
_entity_poly.pdbx_seq_one_letter_code
_entity_poly.pdbx_strand_id
1 'polypeptide(L)'
;MKVAAALPLLAVGASAFAPAPASKAATTALSAADNGLYAEVGGEKWDPLSLYGLEDAADTFPNMFPKGQFLEEAEIKHGRMSMLAWTGVWATHVGGLGLGMHIPGFPVESDWTKALGVFAAEQPAWFAGILLFIAICEGESVGHSGDNFRGMGTKTPGDMGFDPWGLKAKLSEEKQARYKVVELKNGRAAMIAMASLFAFESIPGSVPLMDVFGAQ
;
A
#
# COMPACT_ATOMS: atom_id res chain seq x y z
N MET A 1 30.95 -92.65 0.83
CA MET A 1 30.56 -91.51 1.68
C MET A 1 30.21 -90.33 0.79
N LYS A 2 28.93 -89.89 0.81
CA LYS A 2 28.39 -88.51 0.66
C LYS A 2 29.04 -87.61 -0.42
N VAL A 3 28.45 -87.39 -1.59
CA VAL A 3 27.36 -86.43 -1.98
C VAL A 3 27.81 -84.94 -2.11
N ALA A 4 27.33 -84.31 -3.21
CA ALA A 4 27.19 -82.87 -3.56
C ALA A 4 28.33 -82.24 -4.42
N ALA A 5 28.14 -81.83 -5.69
CA ALA A 5 27.27 -80.77 -6.29
C ALA A 5 27.78 -79.34 -6.01
N ALA A 6 27.67 -78.29 -6.82
CA ALA A 6 27.47 -78.01 -8.25
C ALA A 6 27.54 -76.46 -8.39
N LEU A 7 28.00 -75.97 -9.54
CA LEU A 7 27.79 -74.64 -10.16
C LEU A 7 28.39 -73.32 -9.57
N PRO A 8 28.79 -72.37 -10.45
CA PRO A 8 29.33 -71.05 -10.13
C PRO A 8 28.23 -69.97 -10.05
N LEU A 9 28.41 -68.94 -9.21
CA LEU A 9 27.55 -67.75 -9.21
C LEU A 9 28.30 -66.52 -9.73
N LEU A 10 27.82 -66.02 -10.88
CA LEU A 10 27.94 -64.64 -11.33
C LEU A 10 27.15 -63.74 -10.37
N ALA A 11 27.82 -62.78 -9.73
CA ALA A 11 27.14 -61.68 -9.06
C ALA A 11 27.17 -60.44 -9.97
N VAL A 12 26.04 -60.23 -10.64
CA VAL A 12 25.65 -58.92 -11.18
C VAL A 12 25.24 -58.06 -9.98
N GLY A 13 25.89 -56.91 -9.78
CA GLY A 13 25.55 -55.93 -8.75
C GLY A 13 25.38 -54.55 -9.38
N ALA A 14 24.14 -54.07 -9.38
CA ALA A 14 23.66 -52.89 -10.07
C ALA A 14 24.36 -51.58 -9.66
N SER A 15 24.63 -50.73 -10.65
CA SER A 15 24.89 -49.30 -10.48
C SER A 15 23.67 -48.65 -9.83
N ALA A 16 23.74 -48.44 -8.52
CA ALA A 16 22.74 -47.69 -7.79
C ALA A 16 22.73 -46.23 -8.26
N PHE A 17 21.60 -45.83 -8.83
CA PHE A 17 21.22 -44.44 -9.05
C PHE A 17 21.31 -43.68 -7.71
N ALA A 18 22.36 -42.88 -7.52
CA ALA A 18 22.38 -41.90 -6.44
C ALA A 18 21.59 -40.66 -6.91
N PRO A 19 20.59 -40.15 -6.16
CA PRO A 19 19.93 -38.92 -6.52
C PRO A 19 20.95 -37.78 -6.43
N ALA A 20 21.10 -37.02 -7.50
CA ALA A 20 21.88 -35.78 -7.48
C ALA A 20 21.32 -34.87 -6.38
N PRO A 21 22.17 -34.19 -5.58
CA PRO A 21 21.67 -33.22 -4.62
C PRO A 21 20.86 -32.17 -5.37
N ALA A 22 19.58 -32.04 -5.01
CA ALA A 22 18.74 -30.98 -5.53
C ALA A 22 19.42 -29.65 -5.22
N SER A 23 19.93 -29.00 -6.28
CA SER A 23 20.32 -27.60 -6.23
C SER A 23 19.13 -26.83 -5.67
N LYS A 24 19.27 -26.30 -4.45
CA LYS A 24 18.30 -25.34 -3.91
C LYS A 24 18.18 -24.25 -4.96
N ALA A 25 17.01 -24.16 -5.59
CA ALA A 25 16.71 -23.08 -6.51
C ALA A 25 17.03 -21.77 -5.80
N ALA A 26 17.86 -20.93 -6.43
CA ALA A 26 18.13 -19.59 -5.93
C ALA A 26 16.77 -18.91 -5.72
N THR A 27 16.50 -18.49 -4.50
CA THR A 27 15.34 -17.68 -4.14
C THR A 27 15.36 -16.44 -5.03
N THR A 28 14.50 -16.42 -6.04
CA THR A 28 14.31 -15.27 -6.90
C THR A 28 13.88 -14.09 -6.03
N ALA A 29 14.40 -12.90 -6.34
CA ALA A 29 14.14 -11.65 -5.61
C ALA A 29 12.63 -11.30 -5.44
N LEU A 30 11.74 -12.05 -6.10
CA LEU A 30 10.29 -11.97 -5.95
C LEU A 30 9.78 -12.46 -4.58
N SER A 31 10.48 -13.38 -3.91
CA SER A 31 10.07 -13.88 -2.58
C SER A 31 10.32 -12.88 -1.44
N ALA A 32 11.23 -11.91 -1.63
CA ALA A 32 11.51 -10.91 -0.61
C ALA A 32 10.41 -9.84 -0.48
N ALA A 33 9.63 -9.60 -1.56
CA ALA A 33 8.52 -8.65 -1.56
C ALA A 33 7.26 -9.18 -0.85
N ASP A 34 7.12 -10.50 -0.73
CA ASP A 34 5.95 -11.17 -0.15
C ASP A 34 6.08 -11.42 1.37
N ASN A 35 7.32 -11.44 1.90
CA ASN A 35 7.66 -11.81 3.28
C ASN A 35 7.20 -10.84 4.39
N GLY A 36 6.28 -9.92 4.11
CA GLY A 36 5.81 -8.98 5.10
C GLY A 36 4.47 -8.35 4.79
N LEU A 37 4.07 -8.21 3.53
CA LEU A 37 2.84 -7.47 3.18
C LEU A 37 1.60 -8.07 3.84
N TYR A 38 1.54 -9.40 3.91
CA TYR A 38 0.41 -10.15 4.46
C TYR A 38 0.70 -10.75 5.85
N ALA A 39 1.77 -10.31 6.52
CA ALA A 39 2.20 -10.90 7.79
C ALA A 39 1.10 -10.81 8.88
N GLU A 40 0.32 -9.74 8.89
CA GLU A 40 -0.75 -9.51 9.87
C GLU A 40 -2.04 -10.30 9.56
N VAL A 41 -2.12 -10.95 8.38
CA VAL A 41 -3.32 -11.64 7.88
C VAL A 41 -3.06 -13.09 7.48
N GLY A 42 -2.01 -13.71 8.05
CA GLY A 42 -1.71 -15.12 7.87
C GLY A 42 -0.82 -15.45 6.66
N GLY A 43 -0.19 -14.45 6.04
CA GLY A 43 0.72 -14.64 4.91
C GLY A 43 0.05 -14.83 3.55
N GLU A 44 -1.28 -14.74 3.49
CA GLU A 44 -2.06 -14.86 2.26
C GLU A 44 -2.69 -13.53 1.85
N LYS A 45 -2.99 -13.38 0.56
CA LYS A 45 -3.69 -12.20 0.05
C LYS A 45 -5.06 -12.07 0.72
N TRP A 46 -5.25 -10.99 1.47
CA TRP A 46 -6.52 -10.71 2.14
C TRP A 46 -7.51 -10.03 1.19
N ASP A 47 -8.40 -10.83 0.60
CA ASP A 47 -9.58 -10.38 -0.15
C ASP A 47 -10.79 -11.27 0.18
N PRO A 48 -11.37 -11.15 1.39
CA PRO A 48 -12.43 -12.05 1.85
C PRO A 48 -13.75 -11.90 1.08
N LEU A 49 -13.95 -10.77 0.40
CA LEU A 49 -15.16 -10.46 -0.35
C LEU A 49 -14.98 -10.62 -1.87
N SER A 50 -13.81 -11.08 -2.32
CA SER A 50 -13.46 -11.25 -3.73
C SER A 50 -13.66 -9.99 -4.59
N LEU A 51 -13.43 -8.81 -4.01
CA LEU A 51 -13.67 -7.54 -4.69
C LEU A 51 -12.63 -7.27 -5.78
N TYR A 52 -11.42 -7.81 -5.63
CA TYR A 52 -10.34 -7.62 -6.60
C TYR A 52 -10.66 -8.25 -7.97
N GLY A 53 -11.46 -9.33 -7.97
CA GLY A 53 -11.86 -10.07 -9.18
C GLY A 53 -13.30 -9.81 -9.64
N LEU A 54 -13.98 -8.80 -9.09
CA LEU A 54 -15.41 -8.61 -9.31
C LEU A 54 -15.79 -8.38 -10.79
N GLU A 55 -14.96 -7.64 -11.53
CA GLU A 55 -15.15 -7.42 -12.98
C GLU A 55 -15.09 -8.73 -13.78
N ASP A 56 -14.31 -9.71 -13.33
CA ASP A 56 -14.14 -10.99 -14.02
C ASP A 56 -15.09 -12.09 -13.51
N ALA A 57 -15.93 -11.77 -12.51
CA ALA A 57 -16.83 -12.74 -11.88
C ALA A 57 -18.07 -13.05 -12.74
N ALA A 58 -18.55 -12.09 -13.53
CA ALA A 58 -19.71 -12.23 -14.41
C ALA A 58 -19.62 -11.29 -15.61
N ASP A 59 -20.15 -11.71 -16.76
CA ASP A 59 -20.20 -10.96 -18.01
C ASP A 59 -21.36 -9.94 -18.09
N THR A 60 -22.14 -9.82 -17.00
CA THR A 60 -23.37 -9.01 -16.96
C THR A 60 -23.11 -7.50 -16.97
N PHE A 61 -21.96 -7.06 -16.47
CA PHE A 61 -21.62 -5.64 -16.30
C PHE A 61 -20.26 -5.31 -16.92
N PRO A 62 -20.16 -5.23 -18.25
CA PRO A 62 -18.88 -5.06 -18.93
C PRO A 62 -18.24 -3.69 -18.65
N ASN A 63 -17.01 -3.69 -18.13
CA ASN A 63 -16.21 -2.52 -17.76
C ASN A 63 -16.91 -1.60 -16.76
N MET A 64 -17.68 -2.15 -15.83
CA MET A 64 -18.35 -1.40 -14.79
C MET A 64 -17.59 -1.46 -13.46
N PHE A 65 -16.72 -2.46 -13.29
CA PHE A 65 -15.87 -2.58 -12.11
C PHE A 65 -14.39 -2.36 -12.49
N PRO A 66 -13.62 -1.73 -11.60
CA PRO A 66 -12.21 -1.43 -11.86
C PRO A 66 -11.37 -2.70 -11.90
N LYS A 67 -10.41 -2.76 -12.81
CA LYS A 67 -9.36 -3.79 -12.80
C LYS A 67 -8.37 -3.57 -11.66
N GLY A 68 -7.59 -4.61 -11.35
CA GLY A 68 -6.59 -4.61 -10.28
C GLY A 68 -5.61 -3.44 -10.32
N GLN A 69 -5.15 -3.04 -11.52
CA GLN A 69 -4.25 -1.90 -11.68
C GLN A 69 -4.83 -0.59 -11.11
N PHE A 70 -6.12 -0.34 -11.34
CA PHE A 70 -6.81 0.83 -10.79
C PHE A 70 -6.98 0.70 -9.27
N LEU A 71 -7.32 -0.49 -8.77
CA LEU A 71 -7.50 -0.74 -7.34
C LEU A 71 -6.20 -0.54 -6.56
N GLU A 72 -5.07 -1.05 -7.06
CA GLU A 72 -3.74 -0.87 -6.47
C GLU A 72 -3.34 0.61 -6.43
N GLU A 73 -3.57 1.34 -7.53
CA GLU A 73 -3.28 2.77 -7.57
C GLU A 73 -4.19 3.56 -6.63
N ALA A 74 -5.48 3.22 -6.57
CA ALA A 74 -6.44 3.84 -5.68
C ALA A 74 -6.05 3.63 -4.21
N GLU A 75 -5.64 2.42 -3.82
CA GLU A 75 -5.17 2.12 -2.46
C GLU A 75 -3.95 2.99 -2.09
N ILE A 76 -2.95 3.08 -2.98
CA ILE A 76 -1.76 3.89 -2.74
C ILE A 76 -2.11 5.38 -2.63
N LYS A 77 -2.99 5.89 -3.50
CA LYS A 77 -3.43 7.30 -3.46
C LYS A 77 -4.17 7.63 -2.17
N HIS A 78 -5.14 6.81 -1.77
CA HIS A 78 -5.87 7.02 -0.51
C HIS A 78 -4.94 6.91 0.71
N GLY A 79 -3.98 5.98 0.69
CA GLY A 79 -2.95 5.86 1.72
C GLY A 79 -2.09 7.13 1.85
N ARG A 80 -1.57 7.66 0.73
CA ARG A 80 -0.77 8.89 0.71
C ARG A 80 -1.55 10.11 1.20
N MET A 81 -2.78 10.28 0.72
CA MET A 81 -3.66 11.38 1.16
C MET A 81 -3.95 11.28 2.66
N SER A 82 -4.21 10.08 3.17
CA SER A 82 -4.52 9.86 4.59
C SER A 82 -3.30 10.11 5.49
N MET A 83 -2.10 9.71 5.06
CA MET A 83 -0.86 9.98 5.82
C MET A 83 -0.62 11.49 5.97
N LEU A 84 -0.85 12.26 4.90
CA LEU A 84 -0.74 13.73 4.93
C LEU A 84 -1.84 14.36 5.80
N ALA A 85 -3.09 13.93 5.62
CA ALA A 85 -4.23 14.48 6.34
C ALA A 85 -4.13 14.25 7.86
N TRP A 86 -3.82 13.02 8.28
CA TRP A 86 -3.68 12.69 9.70
C TRP A 86 -2.56 13.50 10.36
N THR A 87 -1.40 13.59 9.69
CA THR A 87 -0.27 14.39 10.19
C THR A 87 -0.62 15.88 10.26
N GLY A 88 -1.36 16.39 9.27
CA GLY A 88 -1.83 17.77 9.24
C GLY A 88 -2.72 18.11 10.43
N VAL A 89 -3.76 17.31 10.68
CA VAL A 89 -4.69 17.50 11.81
C VAL A 89 -3.94 17.43 13.14
N TRP A 90 -3.08 16.42 13.33
CA TRP A 90 -2.32 16.27 14.57
C TRP A 90 -1.32 17.43 14.80
N ALA A 91 -0.65 17.89 13.75
CA ALA A 91 0.34 18.96 13.86
C ALA A 91 -0.29 20.32 14.21
N THR A 92 -1.49 20.60 13.70
CA THR A 92 -2.18 21.88 13.93
C THR A 92 -3.06 21.89 15.18
N HIS A 93 -3.39 20.72 15.74
CA HIS A 93 -4.18 20.65 16.97
C HIS A 93 -3.44 21.31 18.14
N VAL A 94 -4.14 22.19 18.87
CA VAL A 94 -3.60 22.95 20.00
C VAL A 94 -4.15 22.39 21.30
N GLY A 95 -3.26 22.02 22.23
CA GLY A 95 -3.63 21.41 23.51
C GLY A 95 -3.52 19.89 23.50
N GLY A 96 -3.69 19.27 24.68
CA GLY A 96 -3.55 17.82 24.85
C GLY A 96 -2.21 17.29 24.34
N LEU A 97 -2.27 16.30 23.43
CA LEU A 97 -1.12 15.70 22.73
C LEU A 97 -0.79 16.37 21.38
N GLY A 98 -1.51 17.44 21.01
CA GLY A 98 -1.27 18.18 19.77
C GLY A 98 0.04 18.96 19.76
N LEU A 99 0.57 19.23 18.58
CA LEU A 99 1.84 19.97 18.44
C LEU A 99 1.66 21.49 18.45
N GLY A 100 0.45 21.99 18.18
CA GLY A 100 0.14 23.42 18.13
C GLY A 100 0.98 24.20 17.13
N MET A 101 1.45 23.55 16.06
CA MET A 101 2.29 24.20 15.05
C MET A 101 1.43 25.11 14.18
N HIS A 102 1.88 26.35 14.01
CA HIS A 102 1.21 27.35 13.20
C HIS A 102 2.23 28.09 12.35
N ILE A 103 1.91 28.27 11.06
CA ILE A 103 2.72 29.04 10.13
C ILE A 103 2.31 30.52 10.23
N PRO A 104 3.22 31.44 10.64
CA PRO A 104 2.89 32.85 10.79
C PRO A 104 2.30 33.45 9.50
N GLY A 105 1.17 34.16 9.65
CA GLY A 105 0.50 34.84 8.54
C GLY A 105 -0.68 34.07 7.92
N PHE A 106 -0.93 32.84 8.34
CA PHE A 106 -2.13 32.08 7.99
C PHE A 106 -3.22 32.22 9.07
N PRO A 107 -4.50 31.93 8.77
CA PRO A 107 -5.56 31.96 9.76
C PRO A 107 -5.31 30.95 10.89
N VAL A 108 -5.73 31.33 12.10
CA VAL A 108 -5.73 30.45 13.27
C VAL A 108 -7.14 29.90 13.43
N GLU A 109 -7.29 28.60 13.23
CA GLU A 109 -8.55 27.87 13.44
C GLU A 109 -8.23 26.59 14.20
N SER A 110 -8.89 26.37 15.34
CA SER A 110 -8.65 25.20 16.19
C SER A 110 -9.34 23.95 15.67
N ASP A 111 -10.47 24.13 14.98
CA ASP A 111 -11.27 23.03 14.44
C ASP A 111 -10.89 22.74 12.98
N TRP A 112 -10.24 21.60 12.78
CA TRP A 112 -9.78 21.15 11.47
C TRP A 112 -10.93 20.98 10.46
N THR A 113 -12.17 20.76 10.92
CA THR A 113 -13.35 20.62 10.05
C THR A 113 -13.77 21.95 9.40
N LYS A 114 -13.45 23.08 10.04
CA LYS A 114 -13.75 24.44 9.56
C LYS A 114 -12.56 25.12 8.88
N ALA A 115 -11.34 24.70 9.24
CA ALA A 115 -10.09 25.34 8.82
C ALA A 115 -9.96 25.54 7.30
N LEU A 116 -10.44 24.59 6.49
CA LEU A 116 -10.39 24.71 5.02
C LEU A 116 -11.24 25.87 4.50
N GLY A 117 -12.44 26.06 5.05
CA GLY A 117 -13.33 27.14 4.64
C GLY A 117 -12.79 28.51 5.01
N VAL A 118 -12.21 28.64 6.21
CA VAL A 118 -11.53 29.85 6.67
C VAL A 118 -10.33 30.17 5.77
N PHE A 119 -9.48 29.18 5.50
CA PHE A 119 -8.33 29.33 4.62
C PHE A 119 -8.72 29.75 3.19
N ALA A 120 -9.77 29.15 2.63
CA ALA A 120 -10.25 29.50 1.30
C ALA A 120 -10.81 30.93 1.23
N ALA A 121 -11.45 31.41 2.29
CA ALA A 121 -12.03 32.76 2.35
C ALA A 121 -10.96 33.85 2.58
N GLU A 122 -10.03 33.63 3.50
CA GLU A 122 -9.02 34.63 3.87
C GLU A 122 -7.79 34.63 2.96
N GLN A 123 -7.44 33.49 2.38
CA GLN A 123 -6.25 33.32 1.53
C GLN A 123 -6.59 32.72 0.16
N PRO A 124 -7.50 33.34 -0.63
CA PRO A 124 -8.02 32.77 -1.86
C PRO A 124 -6.94 32.53 -2.93
N ALA A 125 -5.91 33.37 -2.98
CA ALA A 125 -4.79 33.20 -3.92
C ALA A 125 -3.97 31.92 -3.60
N TRP A 126 -3.67 31.68 -2.32
CA TRP A 126 -2.98 30.46 -1.89
C TRP A 126 -3.83 29.23 -2.12
N PHE A 127 -5.11 29.27 -1.74
CA PHE A 127 -6.05 28.18 -1.96
C PHE A 127 -6.15 27.80 -3.44
N ALA A 128 -6.36 28.79 -4.32
CA ALA A 128 -6.44 28.56 -5.76
C ALA A 128 -5.13 28.03 -6.33
N GLY A 129 -3.98 28.54 -5.87
CA GLY A 129 -2.66 28.06 -6.29
C GLY A 129 -2.41 26.59 -5.92
N ILE A 130 -2.73 26.20 -4.68
CA ILE A 130 -2.59 24.82 -4.21
C ILE A 130 -3.55 23.90 -4.97
N LEU A 131 -4.82 24.29 -5.13
CA LEU A 131 -5.80 23.48 -5.85
C LEU A 131 -5.42 23.30 -7.33
N LEU A 132 -4.94 24.35 -7.99
CA LEU A 132 -4.45 24.28 -9.37
C LEU A 132 -3.26 23.34 -9.49
N PHE A 133 -2.31 23.42 -8.55
CA PHE A 133 -1.15 22.52 -8.53
C PHE A 133 -1.57 21.06 -8.37
N ILE A 134 -2.46 20.76 -7.42
CA ILE A 134 -3.02 19.41 -7.23
C ILE A 134 -3.73 18.93 -8.49
N ALA A 135 -4.55 19.79 -9.12
CA ALA A 135 -5.27 19.44 -10.34
C ALA A 135 -4.34 19.09 -11.50
N ILE A 136 -3.24 19.84 -11.68
CA ILE A 136 -2.23 19.54 -12.69
C ILE A 136 -1.53 18.21 -12.37
N CYS A 137 -1.07 18.01 -11.13
CA CYS A 137 -0.39 16.78 -10.73
C CYS A 137 -1.28 15.54 -10.88
N GLU A 138 -2.56 15.63 -10.50
CA GLU A 138 -3.51 14.53 -10.66
C GLU A 138 -3.87 14.29 -12.13
N GLY A 139 -3.99 15.34 -12.95
CA GLY A 139 -4.22 15.21 -14.39
C GLY A 139 -3.07 14.54 -15.12
N GLU A 140 -1.84 14.98 -14.84
CA GLU A 140 -0.61 14.40 -15.38
C GLU A 140 -0.42 12.93 -14.97
N SER A 141 -0.94 12.55 -13.80
CA SER A 141 -0.87 11.18 -13.29
C SER A 141 -1.48 10.15 -14.24
N VAL A 142 -2.52 10.51 -15.00
CA VAL A 142 -3.23 9.62 -15.92
C VAL A 142 -2.98 9.99 -17.39
N GLY A 143 -2.67 11.25 -17.69
CA GLY A 143 -2.55 11.77 -19.06
C GLY A 143 -1.55 11.03 -19.97
N HIS A 144 -0.54 10.39 -19.37
CA HIS A 144 0.52 9.68 -20.11
C HIS A 144 0.43 8.15 -20.04
N SER A 145 -0.54 7.61 -19.30
CA SER A 145 -0.52 6.20 -18.87
C SER A 145 -1.57 5.33 -19.53
N GLY A 146 -2.58 5.90 -20.18
CA GLY A 146 -3.69 5.13 -20.77
C GLY A 146 -4.82 4.83 -19.78
N ASP A 147 -5.65 3.84 -20.12
CA ASP A 147 -6.87 3.51 -19.36
C ASP A 147 -6.57 2.53 -18.22
N ASN A 148 -6.30 3.07 -17.03
CA ASN A 148 -6.03 2.28 -15.84
C ASN A 148 -7.27 1.52 -15.35
N PHE A 149 -8.48 2.04 -15.57
CA PHE A 149 -9.72 1.40 -15.11
C PHE A 149 -9.89 0.02 -15.75
N ARG A 150 -9.51 -0.10 -17.02
CA ARG A 150 -9.54 -1.36 -17.77
C ARG A 150 -8.23 -2.16 -17.71
N GLY A 151 -7.28 -1.75 -16.90
CA GLY A 151 -5.97 -2.42 -16.79
C GLY A 151 -5.10 -2.27 -18.04
N MET A 152 -5.36 -1.27 -18.88
CA MET A 152 -4.58 -0.95 -20.08
C MET A 152 -3.52 0.12 -19.80
N GLY A 153 -3.24 0.38 -18.53
CA GLY A 153 -2.25 1.36 -18.11
C GLY A 153 -0.83 0.88 -18.37
N THR A 154 0.03 1.72 -18.93
CA THR A 154 1.45 1.39 -19.16
C THR A 154 2.34 1.65 -17.93
N LYS A 155 1.84 2.41 -16.95
CA LYS A 155 2.58 2.72 -15.73
C LYS A 155 2.42 1.66 -14.65
N THR A 156 3.44 1.56 -13.80
CA THR A 156 3.33 0.84 -12.53
C THR A 156 2.40 1.63 -11.58
N PRO A 157 1.39 1.00 -10.96
CA PRO A 157 0.52 1.66 -9.98
C PRO A 157 1.29 2.41 -8.90
N GLY A 158 0.90 3.65 -8.64
CA GLY A 158 1.52 4.52 -7.63
C GLY A 158 2.86 5.14 -8.02
N ASP A 159 3.44 4.81 -9.17
CA ASP A 159 4.65 5.47 -9.68
C ASP A 159 4.29 6.77 -10.42
N MET A 160 4.68 7.89 -9.82
CA MET A 160 4.41 9.25 -10.33
C MET A 160 5.67 9.92 -10.91
N GLY A 161 6.79 9.20 -11.00
CA GLY A 161 8.07 9.78 -11.42
C GLY A 161 8.69 10.77 -10.42
N PHE A 162 8.11 10.92 -9.23
CA PHE A 162 8.58 11.83 -8.18
C PHE A 162 9.71 11.19 -7.36
N ASP A 163 10.95 11.23 -7.87
CA ASP A 163 12.16 10.81 -7.15
C ASP A 163 13.25 11.90 -7.23
N PRO A 164 13.06 13.07 -6.57
CA PRO A 164 14.00 14.18 -6.68
C PRO A 164 15.37 13.89 -6.04
N TRP A 165 15.47 12.87 -5.17
CA TRP A 165 16.73 12.46 -4.54
C TRP A 165 17.42 11.28 -5.25
N GLY A 166 16.80 10.74 -6.31
CA GLY A 166 17.32 9.59 -7.07
C GLY A 166 17.49 8.33 -6.24
N LEU A 167 16.60 8.10 -5.26
CA LEU A 167 16.68 6.97 -4.34
C LEU A 167 16.50 5.63 -5.06
N LYS A 168 15.68 5.57 -6.12
CA LYS A 168 15.50 4.35 -6.91
C LYS A 168 16.82 3.89 -7.54
N ALA A 169 17.67 4.81 -7.99
CA ALA A 169 18.96 4.46 -8.58
C ALA A 169 20.03 4.09 -7.52
N LYS A 170 19.86 4.54 -6.26
CA LYS A 170 20.83 4.35 -5.18
C LYS A 170 20.57 3.12 -4.31
N LEU A 171 19.33 2.64 -4.26
CA LEU A 171 18.92 1.54 -3.39
C LEU A 171 18.89 0.20 -4.14
N SER A 172 19.23 -0.89 -3.46
CA SER A 172 19.05 -2.24 -3.98
C SER A 172 17.55 -2.55 -4.20
N GLU A 173 17.26 -3.45 -5.14
CA GLU A 173 15.87 -3.86 -5.44
C GLU A 173 15.12 -4.36 -4.21
N GLU A 174 15.80 -5.12 -3.34
CA GLU A 174 15.25 -5.60 -2.07
C GLU A 174 14.82 -4.44 -1.15
N LYS A 175 15.65 -3.39 -1.03
CA LYS A 175 15.30 -2.21 -0.24
C LYS A 175 14.13 -1.47 -0.85
N GLN A 176 14.10 -1.33 -2.17
CA GLN A 176 12.98 -0.69 -2.87
C GLN A 176 11.67 -1.43 -2.64
N ALA A 177 11.66 -2.76 -2.76
CA ALA A 177 10.50 -3.59 -2.47
C ALA A 177 10.03 -3.44 -1.01
N ARG A 178 10.97 -3.46 -0.05
CA ARG A 178 10.67 -3.24 1.37
C ARG A 178 10.02 -1.87 1.59
N TYR A 179 10.55 -0.79 1.01
CA TYR A 179 9.99 0.55 1.22
C TYR A 179 8.59 0.71 0.63
N LYS A 180 8.27 0.04 -0.48
CA LYS A 180 6.89 -0.02 -1.00
C LYS A 180 5.93 -0.67 0.00
N VAL A 181 6.34 -1.77 0.64
CA VAL A 181 5.52 -2.43 1.69
C VAL A 181 5.36 -1.53 2.92
N VAL A 182 6.42 -0.82 3.33
CA VAL A 182 6.37 0.13 4.44
C VAL A 182 5.40 1.27 4.14
N GLU A 183 5.47 1.86 2.95
CA GLU A 183 4.55 2.90 2.50
C GLU A 183 3.10 2.41 2.53
N LEU A 184 2.85 1.21 1.99
CA LEU A 184 1.50 0.66 1.92
C LEU A 184 0.90 0.39 3.30
N LYS A 185 1.67 -0.18 4.23
CA LYS A 185 1.20 -0.44 5.61
C LYS A 185 0.94 0.84 6.40
N ASN A 186 1.83 1.83 6.29
CA ASN A 186 1.60 3.14 6.91
C ASN A 186 0.39 3.84 6.30
N GLY A 187 0.19 3.73 4.99
CA GLY A 187 -0.99 4.21 4.29
C GLY A 187 -2.28 3.57 4.80
N ARG A 188 -2.31 2.23 4.94
CA ARG A 188 -3.45 1.49 5.52
C ARG A 188 -3.77 1.92 6.94
N ALA A 189 -2.74 2.06 7.79
CA ALA A 189 -2.92 2.54 9.15
C ALA A 189 -3.48 3.97 9.18
N ALA A 190 -2.98 4.86 8.31
CA ALA A 190 -3.47 6.23 8.22
C ALA A 190 -4.91 6.32 7.68
N MET A 191 -5.30 5.45 6.74
CA MET A 191 -6.70 5.36 6.28
C MET A 191 -7.65 5.00 7.43
N ILE A 192 -7.26 4.04 8.28
CA ILE A 192 -8.02 3.67 9.49
C ILE A 192 -8.04 4.85 10.48
N ALA A 193 -6.92 5.55 10.66
CA ALA A 193 -6.84 6.71 11.55
C ALA A 193 -7.77 7.85 11.10
N MET A 194 -7.81 8.17 9.81
CA MET A 194 -8.73 9.17 9.26
C MET A 194 -10.20 8.75 9.37
N ALA A 195 -10.51 7.48 9.10
CA ALA A 195 -11.86 6.96 9.31
C ALA A 195 -12.28 7.04 10.79
N SER A 196 -11.34 6.81 11.71
CA SER A 196 -11.57 6.96 13.15
C SER A 196 -11.84 8.41 13.54
N LEU A 197 -11.10 9.37 12.98
CA LEU A 197 -11.37 10.80 13.19
C LEU A 197 -12.75 11.21 12.66
N PHE A 198 -13.14 10.75 11.47
CA PHE A 198 -14.47 11.02 10.93
C PHE A 198 -15.59 10.44 11.80
N ALA A 199 -15.41 9.21 12.29
CA ALA A 199 -16.36 8.57 13.20
C ALA A 199 -16.46 9.32 14.53
N PHE A 200 -15.33 9.74 15.10
CA PHE A 200 -15.26 10.46 16.36
C PHE A 200 -16.05 11.78 16.33
N GLU A 201 -15.86 12.58 15.26
CA GLU A 201 -16.59 13.84 15.08
C GLU A 201 -18.09 13.63 14.79
N SER A 202 -18.43 12.58 14.03
CA SER A 202 -19.81 12.37 13.56
C SER A 202 -20.68 11.64 14.57
N ILE A 203 -20.08 10.76 15.39
CA ILE A 203 -20.76 9.85 16.29
C ILE A 203 -20.03 9.90 17.65
N PRO A 204 -20.56 10.64 18.63
CA PRO A 204 -19.96 10.72 19.96
C PRO A 204 -19.77 9.34 20.61
N GLY A 205 -18.58 9.08 21.15
CA GLY A 205 -18.22 7.80 21.78
C GLY A 205 -17.93 6.64 20.83
N SER A 206 -17.85 6.88 19.52
CA SER A 206 -17.53 5.86 18.50
C SER A 206 -16.09 5.34 18.61
N VAL A 207 -15.15 6.20 19.03
CA VAL A 207 -13.74 5.85 19.25
C VAL A 207 -13.37 6.17 20.70
N PRO A 208 -13.66 5.27 21.65
CA PRO A 208 -13.52 5.55 23.09
C PRO A 208 -12.10 5.92 23.53
N LEU A 209 -11.09 5.49 22.78
CA LEU A 209 -9.70 5.81 23.07
C LEU A 209 -9.39 7.30 22.86
N MET A 210 -10.07 7.96 21.93
CA MET A 210 -9.87 9.39 21.65
C MET A 210 -10.43 10.27 22.77
N ASP A 211 -11.50 9.83 23.45
CA ASP A 211 -12.04 10.50 24.64
C ASP A 211 -11.01 10.53 25.77
N VAL A 212 -10.22 9.46 25.92
CA VAL A 212 -9.16 9.36 26.94
C VAL A 212 -7.93 10.19 26.57
N PHE A 213 -7.61 10.31 25.28
CA PHE A 213 -6.50 11.13 24.81
C PHE A 213 -6.77 12.63 24.83
N GLY A 214 -7.95 13.05 25.27
CA GLY A 214 -8.30 14.46 25.41
C GLY A 214 -8.42 15.16 24.05
N ALA A 215 -8.88 14.44 23.03
CA ALA A 215 -9.06 14.96 21.68
C ALA A 215 -10.34 15.81 21.51
N GLN A 216 -10.78 16.51 22.57
CA GLN A 216 -11.94 17.40 22.56
C GLN A 216 -11.54 18.87 22.41
#